data_AF-A0A4Q5LZN6-F1
#
_entry.id   AF-A0A4Q5LZN6-F1
#
_cell.length_a   1.000
_cell.length_b   1.000
_cell.length_c   1.000
_cell.angle_alpha   90.00
_cell.angle_beta   90.00
_cell.angle_gamma   90.00
#
_symmetry.space_group_name_H-M   'P 1'
#
loop_
_entity.id
_entity.type
_entity.pdbx_description
1 polymer ?
#
loop_
_entity_poly.entity_id
_entity_poly.type
_entity_poly.pdbx_seq_one_letter_code
_entity_poly.pdbx_strand_id
1 'polypeptide(L)'
;MNKQMLKTLFKSLLIVAPIIIMQGCGSGKNPIGGLFGGKKGKDGSSKEAGMDGIRNGQINAFARKGYKQVSPDGMVLIPSGSLMMGQADEDVMSARVSMNKRVTIVPFYMDDTEITNHEYRQFMNRMVEDSVSVLGEEFIMSTLYPDTLVWTKDFSYHNGDQMTENYYSSPAFDMYPVVGVSWDAAQYFCKWRSQLYNTYLTEHKSFRSPRYRLPSEAEWEWAARGGKEGAKYPWGNPYVANGKGCFLANFKPYRGNYRADGYPYTAPSNAFNPNDYGLYNMAGNVAEWCQDAYAESYMPVTWDLNPVYNDDNEPRKVIKGGSWKDVAYFLETGTNTFEYRNERRSYIGFRCVMDRLGSVPGRE
;
A
#
# COMPACT_ATOMS: atom_id res chain seq x y z
N MET A 1 41.94 3.54 56.30
CA MET A 1 42.35 2.21 56.78
C MET A 1 41.53 1.19 56.00
N ASN A 2 41.95 0.64 54.86
CA ASN A 2 43.14 -0.13 54.51
C ASN A 2 43.27 -1.48 55.25
N LYS A 3 43.13 -2.57 54.47
CA LYS A 3 43.73 -3.93 54.53
C LYS A 3 42.68 -4.96 54.05
N GLN A 4 42.68 -5.42 52.80
CA GLN A 4 43.69 -6.33 52.23
C GLN A 4 44.23 -7.32 53.28
N MET A 5 43.65 -8.53 53.34
CA MET A 5 44.35 -9.80 53.64
C MET A 5 43.31 -10.93 53.80
N LEU A 6 42.76 -11.42 52.68
CA LEU A 6 42.34 -12.83 52.60
C LEU A 6 42.62 -13.37 51.18
N LYS A 7 43.84 -13.11 50.70
CA LYS A 7 44.51 -13.97 49.74
C LYS A 7 45.18 -15.07 50.55
N THR A 8 44.74 -16.31 50.42
CA THR A 8 45.59 -17.51 50.23
C THR A 8 44.73 -18.74 50.54
N LEU A 9 44.25 -19.44 49.51
CA LEU A 9 44.26 -20.92 49.51
C LEU A 9 43.81 -21.64 48.24
N PHE A 10 43.58 -20.97 47.09
CA PHE A 10 43.44 -21.72 45.83
C PHE A 10 44.23 -21.07 44.69
N LYS A 11 45.56 -21.27 44.74
CA LYS A 11 46.45 -21.27 43.58
C LYS A 11 46.87 -22.73 43.36
N SER A 12 46.50 -23.32 42.23
CA SER A 12 47.40 -24.10 41.37
C SER A 12 46.60 -24.96 40.38
N LEU A 13 46.49 -24.54 39.13
CA LEU A 13 47.10 -25.28 38.01
C LEU A 13 47.06 -24.42 36.74
N LEU A 14 48.25 -24.09 36.25
CA LEU A 14 48.54 -23.54 34.93
C LEU A 14 48.56 -24.69 33.91
N ILE A 15 47.97 -24.50 32.73
CA ILE A 15 48.40 -25.17 31.50
C ILE A 15 48.50 -24.12 30.40
N VAL A 16 49.67 -24.10 29.75
CA VAL A 16 50.16 -23.10 28.79
C VAL A 16 50.29 -23.77 27.41
N ALA A 17 49.65 -23.17 26.38
CA ALA A 17 50.03 -23.09 24.95
C ALA A 17 50.19 -24.43 24.15
N PRO A 18 50.32 -24.46 22.79
CA PRO A 18 50.60 -23.33 21.88
C PRO A 18 49.86 -23.30 20.51
N ILE A 19 50.01 -22.12 19.90
CA ILE A 19 49.77 -21.75 18.50
C ILE A 19 50.71 -22.54 17.59
N ILE A 20 50.16 -23.14 16.52
CA ILE A 20 50.92 -23.80 15.45
C ILE A 20 51.05 -22.83 14.27
N ILE A 21 52.26 -22.31 14.06
CA ILE A 21 52.74 -21.72 12.81
C ILE A 21 53.69 -22.74 12.21
N MET A 22 53.39 -23.26 11.03
CA MET A 22 54.35 -24.05 10.24
C MET A 22 55.07 -23.15 9.25
N GLN A 23 56.41 -23.19 9.31
CA GLN A 23 57.32 -22.81 8.22
C GLN A 23 58.18 -24.03 7.85
N GLY A 24 58.54 -24.11 6.57
CA GLY A 24 59.67 -24.86 6.01
C GLY A 24 59.59 -24.75 4.47
N CYS A 25 60.61 -24.47 3.67
CA CYS A 25 62.05 -24.23 3.77
C CYS A 25 62.38 -23.20 2.63
N GLY A 26 63.38 -22.30 2.67
CA GLY A 26 64.82 -22.55 2.70
C GLY A 26 65.55 -21.56 1.76
N SER A 27 66.36 -20.68 2.36
CA SER A 27 67.64 -20.04 1.95
C SER A 27 67.98 -19.62 0.51
N GLY A 28 68.44 -18.36 0.39
CA GLY A 28 69.40 -17.90 -0.64
C GLY A 28 69.53 -16.38 -0.79
N LYS A 29 70.46 -15.73 -0.07
CA LYS A 29 70.99 -14.38 -0.39
C LYS A 29 72.18 -14.57 -1.37
N ASN A 30 72.35 -13.80 -2.46
CA ASN A 30 73.00 -12.48 -2.49
C ASN A 30 72.95 -11.86 -3.92
N PRO A 31 73.33 -10.56 -4.09
CA PRO A 31 72.93 -9.67 -5.18
C PRO A 31 73.97 -9.55 -6.31
N ILE A 32 73.59 -9.05 -7.50
CA ILE A 32 74.42 -8.31 -8.49
C ILE A 32 73.50 -7.79 -9.62
N GLY A 33 73.83 -6.60 -10.15
CA GLY A 33 72.98 -5.72 -10.97
C GLY A 33 72.77 -6.09 -12.46
N GLY A 34 72.05 -5.19 -13.15
CA GLY A 34 71.80 -5.21 -14.60
C GLY A 34 70.32 -4.93 -14.91
N LEU A 35 69.82 -3.70 -14.83
CA LEU A 35 69.79 -2.74 -15.95
C LEU A 35 69.24 -3.33 -17.26
N PHE A 36 67.90 -3.41 -17.42
CA PHE A 36 67.24 -3.21 -18.72
C PHE A 36 65.80 -2.72 -18.51
N GLY A 37 65.48 -1.62 -19.18
CA GLY A 37 64.25 -0.86 -19.01
C GLY A 37 63.01 -1.52 -19.63
N GLY A 38 61.86 -1.19 -19.05
CA GLY A 38 60.55 -1.50 -19.59
C GLY A 38 59.52 -0.54 -18.99
N LYS A 39 59.30 0.60 -19.66
CA LYS A 39 58.17 1.51 -19.40
C LYS A 39 56.86 0.70 -19.40
N LYS A 40 56.09 0.73 -18.30
CA LYS A 40 54.64 0.50 -18.36
C LYS A 40 53.92 1.79 -18.03
N GLY A 41 53.09 2.19 -18.99
CA GLY A 41 52.42 3.46 -19.07
C GLY A 41 51.45 3.70 -17.92
N LYS A 42 51.38 4.98 -17.55
CA LYS A 42 50.18 5.59 -17.01
C LYS A 42 49.06 5.44 -18.05
N ASP A 43 48.06 4.64 -17.75
CA ASP A 43 46.73 4.86 -18.31
C ASP A 43 45.88 5.53 -17.24
N GLY A 44 45.99 6.86 -17.22
CA GLY A 44 44.92 7.71 -16.77
C GLY A 44 43.83 7.68 -17.84
N SER A 45 42.68 7.11 -17.49
CA SER A 45 41.42 7.33 -18.20
C SER A 45 40.34 7.44 -17.14
N SER A 46 40.19 8.66 -16.64
CA SER A 46 38.93 9.15 -16.10
C SER A 46 37.81 8.84 -17.10
N LYS A 47 36.70 8.29 -16.64
CA LYS A 47 35.38 8.66 -17.15
C LYS A 47 34.32 8.09 -16.23
N GLU A 48 33.47 9.01 -15.80
CA GLU A 48 32.10 8.81 -15.35
C GLU A 48 31.56 7.44 -15.76
N ALA A 49 30.91 6.74 -14.84
CA ALA A 49 29.99 5.68 -15.19
C ALA A 49 28.80 6.31 -15.94
N GLY A 50 29.07 6.75 -17.17
CA GLY A 50 28.09 7.19 -18.13
C GLY A 50 27.22 6.00 -18.46
N MET A 51 25.97 6.32 -18.77
CA MET A 51 24.89 5.44 -19.20
C MET A 51 25.20 4.60 -20.46
N ASP A 52 26.43 4.63 -20.97
CA ASP A 52 26.85 3.93 -22.19
C ASP A 52 27.38 2.53 -21.84
N GLY A 53 26.46 1.56 -21.92
CA GLY A 53 26.76 0.13 -21.87
C GLY A 53 27.53 -0.41 -23.09
N ILE A 54 28.23 0.45 -23.83
CA ILE A 54 28.98 0.09 -25.03
C ILE A 54 30.48 0.19 -24.72
N ARG A 55 31.15 -0.96 -24.70
CA ARG A 55 32.61 -1.06 -24.64
C ARG A 55 33.07 -2.00 -25.75
N ASN A 56 34.11 -1.61 -26.49
CA ASN A 56 34.67 -2.38 -27.60
C ASN A 56 33.65 -2.74 -28.70
N GLY A 57 32.67 -1.87 -28.97
CA GLY A 57 31.61 -2.13 -29.96
C GLY A 57 30.62 -3.22 -29.54
N GLN A 58 30.70 -3.72 -28.31
CA GLN A 58 29.80 -4.71 -27.74
C GLN A 58 28.92 -4.07 -26.67
N ILE A 59 27.64 -4.45 -26.68
CA ILE A 59 26.69 -4.12 -25.62
C ILE A 59 27.00 -5.06 -24.45
N ASN A 60 27.56 -4.52 -23.37
CA ASN A 60 27.88 -5.27 -22.17
C ASN A 60 26.97 -4.80 -21.04
N ALA A 61 26.14 -5.72 -20.52
CA ALA A 61 25.35 -5.49 -19.32
C ALA A 61 26.25 -5.64 -18.08
N PHE A 62 27.16 -4.68 -17.87
CA PHE A 62 27.85 -4.59 -16.58
C PHE A 62 26.79 -4.35 -15.50
N ALA A 63 26.91 -5.07 -14.38
CA ALA A 63 26.00 -4.96 -13.25
C ALA A 63 25.91 -3.49 -12.82
N ARG A 64 24.77 -2.85 -13.13
CA ARG A 64 24.46 -1.52 -12.60
C ARG A 64 24.42 -1.67 -11.08
N LYS A 65 24.86 -0.63 -10.36
CA LYS A 65 24.53 -0.51 -8.94
C LYS A 65 23.00 -0.66 -8.83
N GLY A 66 22.53 -1.71 -8.14
CA GLY A 66 21.14 -2.13 -8.18
C GLY A 66 20.19 -0.98 -7.86
N TYR A 67 19.22 -0.74 -8.74
CA TYR A 67 18.16 0.20 -8.44
C TYR A 67 17.23 -0.42 -7.40
N LYS A 68 17.18 0.17 -6.22
CA LYS A 68 16.21 -0.18 -5.18
C LYS A 68 15.13 0.89 -5.16
N GLN A 69 13.91 0.51 -5.50
CA GLN A 69 12.77 1.41 -5.34
C GLN A 69 12.54 1.66 -3.85
N VAL A 70 12.50 2.93 -3.46
CA VAL A 70 12.14 3.35 -2.10
C VAL A 70 10.63 3.24 -1.94
N SER A 71 10.17 2.77 -0.78
CA SER A 71 8.74 2.76 -0.45
C SER A 71 8.24 4.20 -0.33
N PRO A 72 7.14 4.59 -0.98
CA PRO A 72 6.51 5.87 -0.70
C PRO A 72 6.07 5.96 0.76
N ASP A 73 6.07 7.18 1.28
CA ASP A 73 5.55 7.45 2.62
C ASP A 73 4.04 7.13 2.69
N GLY A 74 3.60 6.53 3.79
CA GLY A 74 2.21 6.09 3.98
C GLY A 74 1.82 4.85 3.16
N MET A 75 2.77 4.19 2.48
CA MET A 75 2.51 2.95 1.75
C MET A 75 3.27 1.76 2.31
N VAL A 76 2.60 0.61 2.32
CA VAL A 76 3.16 -0.69 2.65
C VAL A 76 3.40 -1.53 1.41
N LEU A 77 4.42 -2.37 1.46
CA LEU A 77 4.73 -3.31 0.39
C LEU A 77 3.88 -4.58 0.55
N ILE A 78 3.05 -4.84 -0.45
CA ILE A 78 2.28 -6.08 -0.56
C ILE A 78 3.11 -7.09 -1.36
N PRO A 79 3.40 -8.27 -0.81
CA PRO A 79 4.19 -9.29 -1.49
C PRO A 79 3.39 -9.91 -2.64
N SER A 80 4.10 -10.42 -3.65
CA SER A 80 3.49 -11.22 -4.70
C SER A 80 3.02 -12.56 -4.16
N GLY A 81 1.92 -13.08 -4.70
CA GLY A 81 1.43 -14.40 -4.35
C GLY A 81 0.27 -14.82 -5.23
N SER A 82 -0.20 -16.05 -5.04
CA SER A 82 -1.44 -16.52 -5.64
C SER A 82 -2.48 -16.71 -4.54
N LEU A 83 -3.71 -16.25 -4.77
CA LEU A 83 -4.82 -16.44 -3.85
C LEU A 83 -5.99 -17.15 -4.52
N MET A 84 -6.76 -17.85 -3.69
CA MET A 84 -8.15 -18.16 -3.99
C MET A 84 -8.99 -16.92 -3.66
N MET A 85 -9.29 -16.15 -4.70
CA MET A 85 -10.20 -15.00 -4.65
C MET A 85 -11.64 -15.50 -4.66
N GLY A 86 -12.53 -14.84 -3.93
CA GLY A 86 -13.95 -15.18 -3.88
C GLY A 86 -14.51 -15.30 -2.46
N GLN A 87 -15.72 -15.82 -2.34
CA GLN A 87 -16.38 -16.01 -1.05
C GLN A 87 -15.66 -17.02 -0.16
N ALA A 88 -15.50 -16.64 1.11
CA ALA A 88 -14.96 -17.49 2.17
C ALA A 88 -16.05 -18.26 2.93
N ASP A 89 -17.33 -17.88 2.77
CA ASP A 89 -18.49 -18.45 3.47
C ASP A 89 -19.62 -18.78 2.48
N GLU A 90 -20.65 -19.48 2.94
CA GLU A 90 -21.79 -19.89 2.12
C GLU A 90 -22.62 -18.69 1.60
N ASP A 91 -22.84 -18.66 0.28
CA ASP A 91 -23.78 -17.75 -0.34
C ASP A 91 -25.21 -18.28 -0.22
N VAL A 92 -25.86 -17.97 0.91
CA VAL A 92 -27.24 -18.40 1.20
C VAL A 92 -28.24 -17.86 0.16
N MET A 93 -27.94 -16.72 -0.46
CA MET A 93 -28.80 -16.13 -1.49
C MET A 93 -28.55 -16.73 -2.88
N SER A 94 -27.53 -17.58 -3.03
CA SER A 94 -27.05 -18.12 -4.30
C SER A 94 -26.94 -17.04 -5.38
N ALA A 95 -26.56 -15.83 -4.98
CA ALA A 95 -26.42 -14.69 -5.87
C ALA A 95 -25.21 -14.86 -6.81
N ARG A 96 -24.28 -15.79 -6.52
CA ARG A 96 -23.10 -16.14 -7.34
C ARG A 96 -22.24 -14.93 -7.71
N VAL A 97 -22.27 -13.89 -6.89
CA VAL A 97 -21.65 -12.59 -7.20
C VAL A 97 -20.12 -12.67 -7.15
N SER A 98 -19.57 -13.61 -6.39
CA SER A 98 -18.12 -13.76 -6.20
C SER A 98 -17.73 -15.24 -6.17
N MET A 99 -17.48 -15.80 -7.36
CA MET A 99 -17.06 -17.19 -7.51
C MET A 99 -15.60 -17.39 -7.06
N ASN A 100 -15.32 -18.55 -6.48
CA ASN A 100 -13.96 -18.89 -6.08
C ASN A 100 -13.10 -19.17 -7.32
N LYS A 101 -12.06 -18.35 -7.49
CA LYS A 101 -11.11 -18.42 -8.60
C LYS A 101 -9.68 -18.23 -8.10
N ARG A 102 -8.71 -18.77 -8.84
CA ARG A 102 -7.30 -18.57 -8.53
C ARG A 102 -6.75 -17.41 -9.34
N VAL A 103 -6.16 -16.43 -8.67
CA VAL A 103 -5.50 -15.27 -9.31
C VAL A 103 -4.10 -15.12 -8.76
N THR A 104 -3.19 -14.59 -9.59
CA THR A 104 -1.81 -14.31 -9.16
C THR A 104 -1.60 -12.81 -9.16
N ILE A 105 -1.09 -12.27 -8.05
CA ILE A 105 -0.84 -10.85 -7.85
C ILE A 105 0.66 -10.61 -7.77
N VAL A 106 1.16 -9.66 -8.55
CA VAL A 106 2.55 -9.17 -8.52
C VAL A 106 2.75 -8.27 -7.29
N PRO A 107 3.99 -7.97 -6.85
CA PRO A 107 4.16 -7.11 -5.70
C PRO A 107 3.83 -5.66 -6.07
N PHE A 108 3.20 -4.95 -5.15
CA PHE A 108 2.83 -3.54 -5.30
C PHE A 108 2.86 -2.85 -3.94
N TYR A 109 2.81 -1.52 -3.94
CA TYR A 109 2.66 -0.70 -2.75
C TYR A 109 1.20 -0.28 -2.61
N MET A 110 0.66 -0.33 -1.40
CA MET A 110 -0.70 0.10 -1.09
C MET A 110 -0.66 1.06 0.09
N ASP A 111 -1.51 2.09 0.08
CA ASP A 111 -1.67 2.96 1.24
C ASP A 111 -2.08 2.16 2.47
N ASP A 112 -1.44 2.46 3.60
CA ASP A 112 -1.71 1.79 4.88
C ASP A 112 -3.12 2.08 5.38
N THR A 113 -3.62 3.30 5.16
CA THR A 113 -4.98 3.72 5.52
C THR A 113 -5.80 4.16 4.30
N GLU A 114 -7.10 4.37 4.50
CA GLU A 114 -7.93 5.13 3.55
C GLU A 114 -7.41 6.57 3.43
N ILE A 115 -7.55 7.19 2.26
CA ILE A 115 -7.15 8.60 2.06
C ILE A 115 -7.93 9.48 3.04
N THR A 116 -7.20 10.27 3.80
CA THR A 116 -7.75 11.13 4.85
C THR A 116 -8.30 12.44 4.27
N ASN A 117 -9.22 13.09 5.00
CA ASN A 117 -9.68 14.43 4.68
C ASN A 117 -8.52 15.43 4.57
N HIS A 118 -7.50 15.30 5.43
CA HIS A 118 -6.33 16.18 5.39
C HIS A 118 -5.52 16.03 4.09
N GLU A 119 -5.25 14.81 3.65
CA GLU A 119 -4.55 14.55 2.38
C GLU A 119 -5.35 15.04 1.18
N TYR A 120 -6.67 14.79 1.18
CA TYR A 120 -7.53 15.25 0.11
C TYR A 120 -7.65 16.78 0.05
N ARG A 121 -7.60 17.46 1.19
CA ARG A 121 -7.61 18.93 1.25
C ARG A 121 -6.33 19.53 0.67
N GLN A 122 -5.17 18.90 0.87
CA GLN A 122 -3.93 19.33 0.21
C GLN A 122 -4.04 19.25 -1.31
N PHE A 123 -4.67 18.18 -1.81
CA PHE A 123 -5.00 18.08 -3.23
C PHE A 123 -5.89 19.23 -3.68
N MET A 124 -7.01 19.48 -3.00
CA MET A 124 -7.95 20.55 -3.39
C MET A 124 -7.31 21.93 -3.36
N ASN A 125 -6.53 22.25 -2.33
CA ASN A 125 -5.80 23.53 -2.25
C ASN A 125 -4.87 23.68 -3.45
N ARG A 126 -4.12 22.64 -3.81
CA ARG A 126 -3.22 22.68 -4.96
C ARG A 126 -3.96 22.81 -6.30
N MET A 127 -5.10 22.15 -6.45
CA MET A 127 -5.92 22.26 -7.66
C MET A 127 -6.47 23.67 -7.85
N VAL A 128 -6.89 24.32 -6.75
CA VAL A 128 -7.39 25.70 -6.77
C VAL A 128 -6.26 26.70 -7.06
N GLU A 129 -5.06 26.47 -6.53
CA GLU A 129 -3.92 27.37 -6.76
C GLU A 129 -3.35 27.24 -8.19
N ASP A 130 -3.08 26.02 -8.65
CA ASP A 130 -2.34 25.80 -9.90
C ASP A 130 -3.25 25.69 -11.12
N SER A 131 -4.39 25.02 -10.96
CA SER A 131 -5.11 24.43 -12.09
C SER A 131 -6.41 25.14 -12.43
N VAL A 132 -6.78 26.19 -11.71
CA VAL A 132 -8.00 26.97 -11.98
C VAL A 132 -8.01 27.58 -13.38
N SER A 133 -6.85 28.03 -13.87
CA SER A 133 -6.74 28.60 -15.22
C SER A 133 -6.92 27.56 -16.34
N VAL A 134 -6.66 26.27 -16.06
CA VAL A 134 -6.68 25.19 -17.05
C VAL A 134 -7.99 24.39 -17.01
N LEU A 135 -8.45 24.03 -15.80
CA LEU A 135 -9.63 23.19 -15.60
C LEU A 135 -10.91 24.00 -15.40
N GLY A 136 -10.79 25.25 -14.97
CA GLY A 136 -11.92 26.06 -14.55
C GLY A 136 -12.36 25.75 -13.11
N GLU A 137 -12.76 26.79 -12.39
CA GLU A 137 -13.25 26.68 -11.01
C GLU A 137 -14.51 25.81 -10.91
N GLU A 138 -15.42 25.93 -11.89
CA GLU A 138 -16.65 25.15 -11.94
C GLU A 138 -16.38 23.64 -11.96
N PHE A 139 -15.42 23.17 -12.76
CA PHE A 139 -15.07 21.75 -12.79
C PHE A 139 -14.49 21.27 -11.46
N ILE A 140 -13.60 22.06 -10.86
CA ILE A 140 -12.96 21.71 -9.58
C ILE A 140 -14.02 21.61 -8.48
N MET A 141 -14.91 22.59 -8.36
CA MET A 141 -15.94 22.61 -7.31
C MET A 141 -17.07 21.61 -7.58
N SER A 142 -17.45 21.40 -8.84
CA SER A 142 -18.55 20.49 -9.16
C SER A 142 -18.13 19.03 -9.14
N THR A 143 -16.92 18.70 -9.63
CA THR A 143 -16.48 17.32 -9.88
C THR A 143 -15.52 16.80 -8.81
N LEU A 144 -14.53 17.61 -8.41
CA LEU A 144 -13.44 17.17 -7.53
C LEU A 144 -13.70 17.46 -6.05
N TYR A 145 -14.40 18.54 -5.73
CA TYR A 145 -14.73 18.87 -4.35
C TYR A 145 -15.70 17.82 -3.77
N PRO A 146 -15.45 17.31 -2.54
CA PRO A 146 -16.33 16.32 -1.93
C PRO A 146 -17.72 16.90 -1.68
N ASP A 147 -18.76 16.18 -2.07
CA ASP A 147 -20.14 16.61 -1.80
C ASP A 147 -20.44 16.42 -0.31
N THR A 148 -20.66 17.52 0.41
CA THR A 148 -20.96 17.49 1.84
C THR A 148 -22.43 17.15 2.13
N LEU A 149 -23.32 17.29 1.14
CA LEU A 149 -24.75 17.00 1.31
C LEU A 149 -25.05 15.49 1.34
N VAL A 150 -24.06 14.64 1.08
CA VAL A 150 -24.20 13.18 1.13
C VAL A 150 -24.68 12.68 2.49
N TRP A 151 -24.32 13.36 3.58
CA TRP A 151 -24.75 13.03 4.93
C TRP A 151 -26.26 13.16 5.12
N THR A 152 -26.88 14.13 4.44
CA THR A 152 -28.34 14.34 4.45
C THR A 152 -29.03 13.50 3.36
N LYS A 153 -28.40 13.33 2.18
CA LYS A 153 -28.96 12.60 1.04
C LYS A 153 -29.08 11.09 1.31
N ASP A 154 -28.08 10.48 1.92
CA ASP A 154 -28.02 9.02 2.08
C ASP A 154 -28.90 8.50 3.24
N PHE A 155 -29.25 9.34 4.21
CA PHE A 155 -30.05 8.95 5.38
C PHE A 155 -31.32 9.80 5.52
N SER A 156 -32.48 9.19 5.24
CA SER A 156 -33.77 9.86 5.46
C SER A 156 -34.02 10.13 6.95
N TYR A 157 -34.51 11.33 7.26
CA TYR A 157 -34.84 11.78 8.63
C TYR A 157 -33.64 11.88 9.58
N HIS A 158 -32.42 11.99 9.04
CA HIS A 158 -31.22 12.24 9.80
C HIS A 158 -30.97 13.75 9.89
N ASN A 159 -31.02 14.33 11.09
CA ASN A 159 -30.61 15.72 11.35
C ASN A 159 -29.08 15.78 11.46
N GLY A 160 -28.41 15.39 10.37
CA GLY A 160 -26.96 15.25 10.25
C GLY A 160 -26.18 16.55 10.18
N ASP A 161 -26.76 17.67 10.60
CA ASP A 161 -26.26 19.03 10.38
C ASP A 161 -24.77 19.17 10.73
N GLN A 162 -24.32 18.58 11.84
CA GLN A 162 -22.92 18.63 12.24
C GLN A 162 -21.97 17.94 11.24
N MET A 163 -22.35 16.79 10.69
CA MET A 163 -21.52 16.08 9.70
C MET A 163 -21.55 16.80 8.35
N THR A 164 -22.73 17.26 7.94
CA THR A 164 -22.91 18.05 6.71
C THR A 164 -22.08 19.34 6.74
N GLU A 165 -22.04 20.04 7.87
CA GLU A 165 -21.32 21.32 8.00
C GLU A 165 -19.82 21.15 8.27
N ASN A 166 -19.44 20.20 9.13
CA ASN A 166 -18.10 20.17 9.72
C ASN A 166 -17.21 19.03 9.24
N TYR A 167 -17.73 17.98 8.60
CA TYR A 167 -16.93 16.77 8.33
C TYR A 167 -15.71 17.03 7.46
N TYR A 168 -15.86 17.77 6.37
CA TYR A 168 -14.73 18.06 5.47
C TYR A 168 -14.02 19.38 5.82
N SER A 169 -14.74 20.32 6.43
CA SER A 169 -14.26 21.68 6.71
C SER A 169 -13.46 21.80 8.00
N SER A 170 -13.77 21.00 9.02
CA SER A 170 -13.17 21.12 10.35
C SER A 170 -11.89 20.29 10.51
N PRO A 171 -10.83 20.83 11.15
CA PRO A 171 -9.64 20.06 11.51
C PRO A 171 -9.91 18.86 12.42
N ALA A 172 -11.06 18.83 13.11
CA ALA A 172 -11.43 17.71 13.98
C ALA A 172 -11.55 16.38 13.22
N PHE A 173 -11.82 16.43 11.91
CA PHE A 173 -12.00 15.27 11.05
C PHE A 173 -10.83 15.05 10.08
N ASP A 174 -9.68 15.68 10.33
CA ASP A 174 -8.52 15.61 9.42
C ASP A 174 -8.00 14.19 9.22
N MET A 175 -8.05 13.35 10.26
CA MET A 175 -7.59 11.96 10.25
C MET A 175 -8.68 10.95 9.89
N TYR A 176 -9.87 11.43 9.49
CA TYR A 176 -10.98 10.57 9.05
C TYR A 176 -10.93 10.38 7.53
N PRO A 177 -11.48 9.28 7.00
CA PRO A 177 -11.45 9.02 5.58
C PRO A 177 -12.26 10.06 4.81
N VAL A 178 -11.78 10.45 3.63
CA VAL A 178 -12.54 11.30 2.73
C VAL A 178 -13.73 10.53 2.17
N VAL A 179 -14.91 11.13 2.23
CA VAL A 179 -16.16 10.60 1.67
C VAL A 179 -16.87 11.67 0.84
N GLY A 180 -17.91 11.30 0.10
CA GLY A 180 -18.57 12.20 -0.83
C GLY A 180 -17.74 12.44 -2.11
N VAL A 181 -16.80 11.54 -2.40
CA VAL A 181 -15.95 11.56 -3.59
C VAL A 181 -16.44 10.52 -4.60
N SER A 182 -16.48 10.90 -5.87
CA SER A 182 -16.82 9.99 -6.96
C SER A 182 -15.59 9.19 -7.40
N TRP A 183 -15.82 8.10 -8.15
CA TRP A 183 -14.73 7.30 -8.70
C TRP A 183 -13.81 8.14 -9.61
N ASP A 184 -14.42 9.04 -10.39
CA ASP A 184 -13.70 9.97 -11.25
C ASP A 184 -12.79 10.91 -10.44
N ALA A 185 -13.30 11.49 -9.35
CA ALA A 185 -12.51 12.35 -8.48
C ALA A 185 -11.33 11.60 -7.84
N ALA A 186 -11.54 10.36 -7.40
CA ALA A 186 -10.50 9.50 -6.85
C ALA A 186 -9.39 9.18 -7.89
N GLN A 187 -9.76 8.97 -9.15
CA GLN A 187 -8.79 8.77 -10.24
C GLN A 187 -8.00 10.04 -10.54
N TYR A 188 -8.63 11.22 -10.47
CA TYR A 188 -7.94 12.51 -10.58
C TYR A 188 -6.94 12.72 -9.44
N PHE A 189 -7.31 12.37 -8.21
CA PHE A 189 -6.39 12.41 -7.06
C PHE A 189 -5.17 11.50 -7.30
N CYS A 190 -5.39 10.27 -7.76
CA CYS A 190 -4.29 9.34 -8.10
C CYS A 190 -3.34 9.93 -9.17
N LYS A 191 -3.91 10.56 -10.20
CA LYS A 191 -3.14 11.21 -11.27
C LYS A 191 -2.33 12.39 -10.72
N TRP A 192 -2.93 13.23 -9.90
CA TRP A 192 -2.25 14.35 -9.25
C TRP A 192 -1.11 13.88 -8.35
N ARG A 193 -1.35 12.90 -7.47
CA ARG A 193 -0.32 12.31 -6.60
C ARG A 193 0.85 11.75 -7.40
N SER A 194 0.56 11.14 -8.55
CA SER A 194 1.58 10.65 -9.50
C SER A 194 2.43 11.75 -10.12
N GLN A 195 1.81 12.89 -10.46
CA GLN A 195 2.52 14.03 -11.01
C GLN A 195 3.37 14.69 -9.93
N LEU A 196 2.81 14.94 -8.76
CA LEU A 196 3.51 15.52 -7.61
C LEU A 196 4.78 14.74 -7.27
N TYR A 197 4.65 13.42 -7.11
CA TYR A 197 5.79 12.57 -6.75
C TYR A 197 6.85 12.51 -7.86
N ASN A 198 6.43 12.40 -9.12
CA ASN A 198 7.39 12.32 -10.23
C ASN A 198 8.08 13.66 -10.54
N THR A 199 7.42 14.79 -10.29
CA THR A 199 8.05 16.12 -10.37
C THR A 199 9.16 16.23 -9.33
N TYR A 200 8.87 15.85 -8.07
CA TYR A 200 9.88 15.79 -7.02
C TYR A 200 11.06 14.89 -7.40
N LEU A 201 10.81 13.67 -7.91
CA LEU A 201 11.86 12.76 -8.34
C LEU A 201 12.72 13.33 -9.48
N THR A 202 12.09 14.04 -10.42
CA THR A 202 12.78 14.67 -11.56
C THR A 202 13.72 15.78 -11.09
N GLU A 203 13.26 16.63 -10.16
CA GLU A 203 14.08 17.68 -9.54
C GLU A 203 15.28 17.09 -8.79
N HIS A 204 15.08 15.94 -8.15
CA HIS A 204 16.12 15.19 -7.42
C HIS A 204 16.91 14.22 -8.32
N LYS A 205 16.84 14.37 -9.65
CA LYS A 205 17.57 13.56 -10.66
C LYS A 205 17.42 12.04 -10.45
N SER A 206 16.27 11.62 -9.95
CA SER A 206 15.91 10.22 -9.70
C SER A 206 15.08 9.67 -10.85
N PHE A 207 15.03 8.34 -10.96
CA PHE A 207 14.18 7.69 -11.95
C PHE A 207 12.70 7.93 -11.66
N ARG A 208 11.91 8.05 -12.72
CA ARG A 208 10.46 8.16 -12.63
C ARG A 208 9.88 6.90 -11.98
N SER A 209 9.03 7.07 -10.98
CA SER A 209 8.29 5.99 -10.33
C SER A 209 7.01 5.67 -11.12
N PRO A 210 6.44 4.46 -10.99
CA PRO A 210 5.11 4.17 -11.52
C PRO A 210 4.05 5.13 -10.98
N ARG A 211 2.93 5.21 -11.70
CA ARG A 211 1.80 6.05 -11.30
C ARG A 211 1.07 5.43 -10.09
N TYR A 212 0.55 6.30 -9.24
CA TYR A 212 -0.52 5.94 -8.31
C TYR A 212 -1.82 5.73 -9.10
N ARG A 213 -2.62 4.79 -8.63
CA ARG A 213 -3.93 4.43 -9.19
C ARG A 213 -4.81 3.84 -8.10
N LEU A 214 -6.10 3.66 -8.39
CA LEU A 214 -6.95 2.81 -7.58
C LEU A 214 -6.48 1.35 -7.65
N PRO A 215 -6.65 0.57 -6.56
CA PRO A 215 -6.39 -0.86 -6.57
C PRO A 215 -7.30 -1.57 -7.57
N SER A 216 -6.82 -2.65 -8.18
CA SER A 216 -7.75 -3.60 -8.76
C SER A 216 -8.52 -4.34 -7.67
N GLU A 217 -9.69 -4.89 -7.98
CA GLU A 217 -10.47 -5.69 -7.03
C GLU A 217 -9.62 -6.86 -6.48
N ALA A 218 -8.84 -7.50 -7.36
CA ALA A 218 -8.01 -8.64 -6.98
C ALA A 218 -6.82 -8.23 -6.11
N GLU A 219 -6.20 -7.07 -6.37
CA GLU A 219 -5.18 -6.49 -5.50
C GLU A 219 -5.74 -6.12 -4.14
N TRP A 220 -6.93 -5.51 -4.12
CA TRP A 220 -7.61 -5.12 -2.89
C TRP A 220 -7.92 -6.33 -2.02
N GLU A 221 -8.47 -7.39 -2.60
CA GLU A 221 -8.80 -8.60 -1.85
C GLU A 221 -7.56 -9.35 -1.34
N TRP A 222 -6.51 -9.42 -2.16
CA TRP A 222 -5.22 -9.97 -1.74
C TRP A 222 -4.64 -9.22 -0.54
N ALA A 223 -4.66 -7.90 -0.63
CA ALA A 223 -4.20 -7.01 0.42
C ALA A 223 -5.05 -7.14 1.69
N ALA A 224 -6.38 -7.18 1.55
CA ALA A 224 -7.33 -7.31 2.66
C ALA A 224 -7.12 -8.62 3.45
N ARG A 225 -6.89 -9.73 2.76
CA ARG A 225 -6.63 -11.05 3.37
C ARG A 225 -5.35 -11.11 4.20
N GLY A 226 -4.41 -10.17 4.01
CA GLY A 226 -3.23 -10.04 4.86
C GLY A 226 -2.39 -11.32 4.97
N GLY A 227 -2.20 -12.03 3.85
CA GLY A 227 -1.41 -13.28 3.81
C GLY A 227 -2.13 -14.54 4.30
N LYS A 228 -3.42 -14.44 4.65
CA LYS A 228 -4.24 -15.57 5.11
C LYS A 228 -5.10 -16.12 3.96
N GLU A 229 -4.94 -17.39 3.62
CA GLU A 229 -5.74 -18.05 2.58
C GLU A 229 -7.18 -18.31 3.08
N GLY A 230 -8.19 -17.93 2.28
CA GLY A 230 -9.60 -18.19 2.61
C GLY A 230 -10.13 -17.44 3.84
N ALA A 231 -9.43 -16.44 4.35
CA ALA A 231 -9.90 -15.65 5.49
C ALA A 231 -11.21 -14.92 5.17
N LYS A 232 -12.21 -15.04 6.06
CA LYS A 232 -13.49 -14.32 5.92
C LYS A 232 -13.35 -12.82 6.11
N TYR A 233 -12.58 -12.43 7.12
CA TYR A 233 -12.26 -11.05 7.48
C TYR A 233 -10.73 -10.83 7.50
N PRO A 234 -10.24 -9.57 7.43
CA PRO A 234 -8.80 -9.28 7.41
C PRO A 234 -7.99 -9.85 8.58
N TRP A 235 -8.61 -9.98 9.75
CA TRP A 235 -8.00 -10.56 10.96
C TRP A 235 -8.06 -12.09 11.00
N GLY A 236 -8.62 -12.76 9.99
CA GLY A 236 -8.57 -14.21 9.79
C GLY A 236 -9.66 -15.03 10.48
N ASN A 237 -10.11 -14.63 11.67
CA ASN A 237 -11.18 -15.34 12.37
C ASN A 237 -12.55 -15.08 11.69
N PRO A 238 -13.55 -15.97 11.86
CA PRO A 238 -14.85 -15.84 11.21
C PRO A 238 -15.82 -14.89 11.92
N TYR A 239 -15.40 -14.24 13.01
CA TYR A 239 -16.26 -13.42 13.87
C TYR A 239 -15.88 -11.94 13.79
N VAL A 240 -16.88 -11.07 13.83
CA VAL A 240 -16.68 -9.61 13.83
C VAL A 240 -16.25 -9.03 15.17
N ALA A 241 -16.25 -9.85 16.22
CA ALA A 241 -15.87 -9.46 17.58
C ALA A 241 -14.85 -10.44 18.16
N ASN A 242 -14.00 -9.93 19.06
CA ASN A 242 -13.07 -10.76 19.82
C ASN A 242 -13.79 -11.51 20.96
N GLY A 243 -13.06 -12.38 21.66
CA GLY A 243 -13.60 -13.15 22.80
C GLY A 243 -14.07 -12.30 23.99
N LYS A 244 -13.79 -10.99 24.01
CA LYS A 244 -14.29 -10.02 25.01
C LYS A 244 -15.57 -9.30 24.54
N GLY A 245 -16.04 -9.57 23.33
CA GLY A 245 -17.19 -8.89 22.73
C GLY A 245 -16.87 -7.51 22.14
N CYS A 246 -15.61 -7.13 21.99
CA CYS A 246 -15.25 -5.89 21.30
C CYS A 246 -15.21 -6.15 19.79
N PHE A 247 -15.87 -5.29 19.02
CA PHE A 247 -15.83 -5.34 17.57
C PHE A 247 -14.44 -4.98 17.02
N LEU A 248 -14.09 -5.60 15.89
CA LEU A 248 -12.77 -5.49 15.26
C LEU A 248 -12.74 -4.54 14.06
N ALA A 249 -13.89 -3.96 13.71
CA ALA A 249 -14.10 -3.05 12.60
C ALA A 249 -15.21 -2.05 12.93
N ASN A 250 -15.28 -0.96 12.16
CA ASN A 250 -16.37 0.00 12.19
C ASN A 250 -17.49 -0.40 11.23
N PHE A 251 -18.66 -0.78 11.72
CA PHE A 251 -19.80 -1.23 10.90
C PHE A 251 -21.12 -1.08 11.66
N LYS A 252 -22.21 -1.59 11.10
CA LYS A 252 -23.52 -1.63 11.76
C LYS A 252 -23.81 -3.03 12.34
N PRO A 253 -23.55 -3.29 13.63
CA PRO A 253 -23.66 -4.64 14.18
C PRO A 253 -25.10 -5.03 14.48
N TYR A 254 -25.93 -4.06 14.88
CA TYR A 254 -27.34 -4.29 15.19
C TYR A 254 -28.24 -3.27 14.52
N ARG A 255 -29.52 -3.64 14.34
CA ARG A 255 -30.53 -2.73 13.79
C ARG A 255 -30.70 -1.52 14.70
N GLY A 256 -30.32 -0.34 14.19
CA GLY A 256 -30.45 0.94 14.89
C GLY A 256 -29.32 1.26 15.87
N ASN A 257 -28.35 0.36 16.08
CA ASN A 257 -27.19 0.63 16.92
C ASN A 257 -25.92 0.69 16.06
N TYR A 258 -25.56 1.90 15.65
CA TYR A 258 -24.36 2.19 14.89
C TYR A 258 -23.12 2.36 15.77
N ARG A 259 -23.29 2.64 17.07
CA ARG A 259 -22.17 2.99 17.98
C ARG A 259 -21.59 1.80 18.73
N ALA A 260 -22.07 0.58 18.48
CA ALA A 260 -21.70 -0.57 19.32
C ALA A 260 -20.20 -0.91 19.27
N ASP A 261 -19.52 -0.53 18.20
CA ASP A 261 -18.06 -0.62 17.99
C ASP A 261 -17.26 0.59 18.52
N GLY A 262 -17.96 1.65 18.98
CA GLY A 262 -17.37 2.89 19.47
C GLY A 262 -17.63 4.12 18.59
N TYR A 263 -18.00 3.94 17.31
CA TYR A 263 -18.11 5.03 16.34
C TYR A 263 -19.48 5.03 15.65
N PRO A 264 -20.30 6.09 15.78
CA PRO A 264 -21.61 6.12 15.13
C PRO A 264 -21.57 6.41 13.61
N TYR A 265 -20.45 6.94 13.12
CA TYR A 265 -20.19 7.25 11.70
C TYR A 265 -18.82 6.66 11.32
N THR A 266 -18.09 7.31 10.43
CA THR A 266 -16.68 6.99 10.19
C THR A 266 -15.85 7.11 11.48
N ALA A 267 -14.76 6.36 11.50
CA ALA A 267 -13.70 6.37 12.49
C ALA A 267 -12.44 6.94 11.82
N PRO A 268 -11.42 7.37 12.60
CA PRO A 268 -10.12 7.71 12.05
C PRO A 268 -9.57 6.60 11.15
N SER A 269 -8.87 6.94 10.08
CA SER A 269 -8.41 5.96 9.08
C SER A 269 -7.38 4.96 9.62
N ASN A 270 -6.77 5.26 10.78
CA ASN A 270 -5.87 4.36 11.52
C ASN A 270 -6.52 3.73 12.76
N ALA A 271 -7.86 3.74 12.84
CA ALA A 271 -8.60 3.04 13.87
C ALA A 271 -8.49 1.51 13.70
N PHE A 272 -8.76 0.78 14.79
CA PHE A 272 -8.65 -0.68 14.87
C PHE A 272 -7.24 -1.21 14.58
N ASN A 273 -7.06 -2.53 14.67
CA ASN A 273 -5.77 -3.14 14.44
C ASN A 273 -5.54 -3.33 12.93
N PRO A 274 -4.32 -3.09 12.44
CA PRO A 274 -4.00 -3.39 11.06
C PRO A 274 -3.98 -4.90 10.83
N ASN A 275 -4.14 -5.32 9.57
CA ASN A 275 -3.90 -6.70 9.17
C ASN A 275 -2.39 -7.02 9.14
N ASP A 276 -2.02 -8.27 8.82
CA ASP A 276 -0.61 -8.71 8.90
C ASP A 276 0.30 -8.04 7.83
N TYR A 277 -0.28 -7.37 6.84
CA TYR A 277 0.46 -6.53 5.88
C TYR A 277 0.60 -5.08 6.33
N GLY A 278 0.01 -4.70 7.46
CA GLY A 278 0.06 -3.34 7.99
C GLY A 278 -1.06 -2.42 7.48
N LEU A 279 -2.13 -2.98 6.90
CA LEU A 279 -3.25 -2.20 6.36
C LEU A 279 -4.36 -2.05 7.40
N TYR A 280 -4.81 -0.82 7.61
CA TYR A 280 -5.92 -0.46 8.50
C TYR A 280 -7.25 -0.45 7.75
N ASN A 281 -8.33 -0.71 8.50
CA ASN A 281 -9.71 -0.59 8.02
C ASN A 281 -10.02 -1.27 6.67
N MET A 282 -9.34 -2.38 6.34
CA MET A 282 -9.68 -3.19 5.16
C MET A 282 -11.08 -3.83 5.25
N ALA A 283 -11.75 -3.74 6.39
CA ALA A 283 -13.14 -4.13 6.56
C ALA A 283 -13.84 -3.07 7.42
N GLY A 284 -14.93 -2.52 6.90
CA GLY A 284 -15.71 -1.48 7.54
C GLY A 284 -15.11 -0.08 7.34
N ASN A 285 -15.50 0.85 8.20
CA ASN A 285 -15.21 2.28 8.08
C ASN A 285 -15.79 2.88 6.80
N VAL A 286 -15.07 2.93 5.68
CA VAL A 286 -15.66 3.29 4.38
C VAL A 286 -15.44 2.19 3.34
N ALA A 287 -16.42 2.00 2.46
CA ALA A 287 -16.23 1.17 1.30
C ALA A 287 -15.26 1.86 0.34
N GLU A 288 -14.44 1.08 -0.36
CA GLU A 288 -13.35 1.63 -1.15
C GLU A 288 -13.54 1.40 -2.64
N TRP A 289 -13.38 2.47 -3.43
CA TRP A 289 -13.37 2.41 -4.88
C TRP A 289 -12.22 1.54 -5.42
N CYS A 290 -12.56 0.58 -6.28
CA CYS A 290 -11.60 -0.18 -7.07
C CYS A 290 -11.58 0.33 -8.54
N GLN A 291 -10.52 0.01 -9.28
CA GLN A 291 -10.39 0.41 -10.69
C GLN A 291 -11.41 -0.34 -11.59
N ASP A 292 -11.74 -1.57 -11.24
CA ASP A 292 -12.54 -2.48 -12.06
C ASP A 292 -13.96 -1.98 -12.34
N ALA A 293 -14.42 -2.21 -13.57
CA ALA A 293 -15.83 -2.14 -13.92
C ALA A 293 -16.59 -3.29 -13.25
N TYR A 294 -17.82 -3.04 -12.82
CA TYR A 294 -18.65 -4.09 -12.25
C TYR A 294 -19.51 -4.72 -13.33
N ALA A 295 -19.37 -6.03 -13.54
CA ALA A 295 -20.32 -6.83 -14.31
C ALA A 295 -20.76 -8.04 -13.47
N GLU A 296 -21.83 -8.72 -13.84
CA GLU A 296 -22.19 -9.99 -13.20
C GLU A 296 -21.38 -11.15 -13.78
N SER A 297 -20.88 -10.99 -15.00
CA SER A 297 -20.21 -12.04 -15.79
C SER A 297 -18.68 -11.91 -15.86
N TYR A 298 -18.07 -10.89 -15.23
CA TYR A 298 -16.61 -10.74 -15.29
C TYR A 298 -15.84 -11.73 -14.42
N MET A 299 -16.49 -12.31 -13.40
CA MET A 299 -15.84 -13.24 -12.47
C MET A 299 -15.24 -14.47 -13.16
N PRO A 300 -15.94 -15.21 -14.06
CA PRO A 300 -15.38 -16.33 -14.82
C PRO A 300 -14.24 -15.99 -15.78
N VAL A 301 -14.11 -14.74 -16.24
CA VAL A 301 -13.12 -14.35 -17.26
C VAL A 301 -11.83 -13.74 -16.69
N THR A 302 -11.77 -13.52 -15.38
CA THR A 302 -10.66 -12.84 -14.69
C THR A 302 -9.81 -13.81 -13.85
N TRP A 303 -9.49 -14.98 -14.41
CA TRP A 303 -8.77 -16.08 -13.74
C TRP A 303 -7.29 -16.10 -14.16
N ASP A 304 -6.57 -14.99 -13.95
CA ASP A 304 -5.22 -14.84 -14.49
C ASP A 304 -4.29 -14.03 -13.56
N LEU A 305 -3.12 -13.66 -14.09
CA LEU A 305 -2.12 -12.78 -13.51
C LEU A 305 -2.62 -11.32 -13.53
N ASN A 306 -2.67 -10.68 -12.36
CA ASN A 306 -3.12 -9.29 -12.14
C ASN A 306 -4.38 -8.94 -12.94
N PRO A 307 -5.49 -9.65 -12.72
CA PRO A 307 -6.68 -9.39 -13.49
C PRO A 307 -7.21 -8.00 -13.16
N VAL A 308 -7.54 -7.27 -14.23
CA VAL A 308 -8.28 -6.00 -14.17
C VAL A 308 -9.36 -6.07 -15.24
N TYR A 309 -10.61 -5.92 -14.84
CA TYR A 309 -11.72 -5.83 -15.78
C TYR A 309 -12.07 -4.36 -16.04
N ASN A 310 -11.75 -3.89 -17.25
CA ASN A 310 -12.08 -2.54 -17.68
C ASN A 310 -13.13 -2.61 -18.80
N ASP A 311 -14.25 -1.93 -18.60
CA ASP A 311 -15.24 -1.63 -19.62
C ASP A 311 -15.62 -0.15 -19.49
N ASP A 312 -15.39 0.61 -20.56
CA ASP A 312 -15.69 2.05 -20.60
C ASP A 312 -17.20 2.32 -20.74
N ASN A 313 -17.96 1.35 -21.26
CA ASN A 313 -19.41 1.44 -21.39
C ASN A 313 -20.16 1.08 -20.10
N GLU A 314 -19.46 0.51 -19.12
CA GLU A 314 -20.04 0.12 -17.84
C GLU A 314 -19.86 1.25 -16.81
N PRO A 315 -20.94 1.97 -16.45
CA PRO A 315 -20.87 3.06 -15.48
C PRO A 315 -20.69 2.59 -14.04
N ARG A 316 -20.98 1.31 -13.73
CA ARG A 316 -20.82 0.76 -12.39
C ARG A 316 -19.36 0.38 -12.14
N LYS A 317 -18.84 0.78 -10.98
CA LYS A 317 -17.49 0.44 -10.53
C LYS A 317 -17.56 -0.38 -9.27
N VAL A 318 -16.59 -1.29 -9.12
CA VAL A 318 -16.53 -2.19 -7.97
C VAL A 318 -16.16 -1.40 -6.71
N ILE A 319 -16.84 -1.70 -5.62
CA ILE A 319 -16.51 -1.23 -4.26
C ILE A 319 -16.34 -2.44 -3.33
N LYS A 320 -15.38 -2.32 -2.41
CA LYS A 320 -14.97 -3.41 -1.49
C LYS A 320 -14.88 -2.91 -0.04
N GLY A 321 -14.87 -3.86 0.91
CA GLY A 321 -14.62 -3.60 2.35
C GLY A 321 -15.86 -3.30 3.18
N GLY A 322 -16.96 -2.87 2.57
CA GLY A 322 -18.14 -2.42 3.30
C GLY A 322 -17.85 -1.15 4.11
N SER A 323 -18.84 -0.66 4.83
CA SER A 323 -18.72 0.63 5.53
C SER A 323 -19.33 0.60 6.92
N TRP A 324 -19.16 1.71 7.66
CA TRP A 324 -19.78 1.98 8.95
C TRP A 324 -21.30 1.80 8.96
N LYS A 325 -21.97 1.95 7.80
CA LYS A 325 -23.43 1.75 7.68
C LYS A 325 -23.85 0.32 7.39
N ASP A 326 -22.92 -0.53 6.96
CA ASP A 326 -23.22 -1.85 6.43
C ASP A 326 -23.15 -2.94 7.49
N VAL A 327 -23.83 -4.05 7.23
CA VAL A 327 -23.80 -5.24 8.10
C VAL A 327 -22.57 -6.09 7.80
N ALA A 328 -22.25 -7.00 8.74
CA ALA A 328 -21.06 -7.86 8.72
C ALA A 328 -20.81 -8.64 7.41
N TYR A 329 -21.83 -8.90 6.60
CA TYR A 329 -21.69 -9.57 5.29
C TYR A 329 -20.86 -8.75 4.29
N PHE A 330 -21.03 -7.42 4.29
CA PHE A 330 -20.31 -6.53 3.37
C PHE A 330 -18.86 -6.29 3.78
N LEU A 331 -18.51 -6.64 5.02
CA LEU A 331 -17.15 -6.53 5.57
C LEU A 331 -16.25 -7.69 5.15
N GLU A 332 -16.82 -8.75 4.57
CA GLU A 332 -16.05 -9.92 4.17
C GLU A 332 -15.11 -9.57 3.01
N THR A 333 -13.88 -10.10 3.04
CA THR A 333 -12.87 -9.76 2.03
C THR A 333 -13.29 -10.18 0.61
N GLY A 334 -14.07 -11.26 0.52
CA GLY A 334 -14.56 -11.84 -0.73
C GLY A 334 -15.82 -11.18 -1.30
N THR A 335 -16.56 -10.44 -0.48
CA THR A 335 -17.78 -9.76 -0.93
C THR A 335 -17.40 -8.60 -1.84
N ASN A 336 -18.10 -8.47 -2.96
CA ASN A 336 -18.00 -7.32 -3.85
C ASN A 336 -19.39 -6.70 -4.03
N THR A 337 -19.41 -5.39 -4.18
CA THR A 337 -20.61 -4.63 -4.52
C THR A 337 -20.24 -3.57 -5.54
N PHE A 338 -21.21 -2.77 -5.97
CA PHE A 338 -20.97 -1.72 -6.96
C PHE A 338 -21.66 -0.44 -6.57
N GLU A 339 -21.16 0.64 -7.15
CA GLU A 339 -21.83 1.93 -7.17
C GLU A 339 -21.52 2.60 -8.51
N TYR A 340 -22.36 3.55 -8.93
CA TYR A 340 -22.13 4.28 -10.18
C TYR A 340 -20.95 5.25 -10.05
N ARG A 341 -20.09 5.32 -11.08
CA ARG A 341 -18.84 6.10 -11.06
C ARG A 341 -19.00 7.58 -10.70
N ASN A 342 -20.17 8.16 -11.00
CA ASN A 342 -20.51 9.56 -10.79
C ASN A 342 -21.23 9.81 -9.45
N GLU A 343 -21.69 8.76 -8.78
CA GLU A 343 -22.35 8.89 -7.48
C GLU A 343 -21.33 9.17 -6.37
N ARG A 344 -21.83 9.87 -5.36
CA ARG A 344 -21.08 10.29 -4.17
C ARG A 344 -21.86 9.84 -2.95
N ARG A 345 -21.17 9.18 -2.03
CA ARG A 345 -21.77 8.58 -0.84
C ARG A 345 -20.99 8.96 0.40
N SER A 346 -21.72 9.09 1.52
CA SER A 346 -21.20 9.34 2.88
C SER A 346 -20.40 8.17 3.46
N TYR A 347 -20.38 7.04 2.77
CA TYR A 347 -19.80 5.79 3.23
C TYR A 347 -18.84 5.15 2.21
N ILE A 348 -18.51 5.88 1.12
CA ILE A 348 -17.54 5.43 0.11
C ILE A 348 -16.38 6.42 0.07
N GLY A 349 -15.17 5.89 0.25
CA GLY A 349 -13.90 6.57 0.06
C GLY A 349 -13.00 5.75 -0.87
N PHE A 350 -11.69 5.88 -0.69
CA PHE A 350 -10.72 5.13 -1.48
C PHE A 350 -9.33 5.13 -0.83
N ARG A 351 -8.47 4.24 -1.32
CA ARG A 351 -7.02 4.24 -1.09
C ARG A 351 -6.29 4.08 -2.41
N CYS A 352 -5.00 4.44 -2.47
CA CYS A 352 -4.21 4.29 -3.68
C CYS A 352 -3.26 3.09 -3.61
N VAL A 353 -2.85 2.63 -4.79
CA VAL A 353 -1.76 1.69 -4.98
C VAL A 353 -0.76 2.23 -5.98
N MET A 354 0.47 1.71 -5.93
CA MET A 354 1.53 1.97 -6.88
C MET A 354 2.28 0.68 -7.19
N ASP A 355 2.51 0.40 -8.47
CA ASP A 355 3.23 -0.82 -8.88
C ASP A 355 4.67 -0.82 -8.34
N ARG A 356 5.18 -1.99 -7.92
CA ARG A 356 6.60 -2.16 -7.58
C ARG A 356 7.38 -2.46 -8.86
N LEU A 357 8.50 -1.76 -9.03
CA LEU A 357 9.51 -2.03 -10.04
C LEU A 357 10.62 -2.91 -9.45
N GLY A 358 11.05 -3.92 -10.21
CA GLY A 358 12.19 -4.77 -9.87
C GLY A 358 11.79 -6.13 -9.29
N SER A 359 12.81 -6.90 -8.90
CA SER A 359 12.65 -8.29 -8.47
C SER A 359 11.87 -8.43 -7.16
N VAL A 360 11.39 -9.64 -6.92
CA VAL A 360 10.66 -10.04 -5.71
C VAL A 360 11.56 -9.80 -4.49
N PRO A 361 11.06 -9.17 -3.41
CA PRO A 361 11.81 -8.96 -2.17
C PRO A 361 12.43 -10.28 -1.68
N GLY A 362 13.72 -10.27 -1.32
CA GLY A 362 14.42 -11.45 -0.79
C GLY A 362 15.13 -12.34 -1.82
N ARG A 363 15.09 -11.98 -3.11
CA ARG A 363 15.93 -12.58 -4.17
C ARG A 363 16.83 -11.56 -4.88
N GLU A 364 17.03 -10.40 -4.25
CA GLU A 364 17.89 -9.30 -4.74
C GLU A 364 19.37 -9.51 -4.39
#